data_AF-A0AAD8P264-F1
#
_entry.id   AF-A0AAD8P264-F1
#
_cell.length_a   1.000
_cell.length_b   1.000
_cell.length_c   1.000
_cell.angle_alpha   90.00
_cell.angle_beta   90.00
_cell.angle_gamma   90.00
#
_symmetry.space_group_name_H-M   'P 1'
#
loop_
_entity.id
_entity.type
_entity.pdbx_description
1 polymer ?
#
loop_
_entity_poly.entity_id
_entity_poly.type
_entity_poly.pdbx_seq_one_letter_code
_entity_poly.pdbx_strand_id
1 'polypeptide(L)'
;MVLPELQELRPDHVVKKAVTTESIIELAHHVAGCNYENNTKWGSQLGFRYGSVVEDYFTGYKLQCEGWRSIFCHPNRPAFLGDVPISLIDALSQTKRWGIGVLEVFFSKYNPVIFGTQHMGFVMGLCYAQNCFWPISSIPITIYSFLPQITLLNGVCIFPKATDTWFLLYVFLFLGAYAQDCYDFLLFGSSYKRWWNDQRILLIRGLSAYLFALVEHTIKCLGIATQGFNVTSKVQDDEQRKRYDQGRLMEFGDHSPMFVPFTTASIVNLFALTIGIIRMLNGWSLEKLFVQVFIATIGVVNSWPVYEAMVLRSDKGRMPVKTIVISFSLAFALCGGASFVL
;
A
#
# COMPACT_ATOMS: atom_id res chain seq x y z
N MET A 1 -18.23 -8.51 28.90
CA MET A 1 -18.65 -7.21 28.32
C MET A 1 -18.40 -6.13 29.36
N VAL A 2 -17.73 -5.04 29.00
CA VAL A 2 -17.54 -3.90 29.92
C VAL A 2 -18.85 -3.10 29.92
N LEU A 3 -19.42 -2.85 31.10
CA LEU A 3 -20.66 -2.09 31.21
C LEU A 3 -20.36 -0.58 31.19
N PRO A 4 -21.22 0.23 30.56
CA PRO A 4 -21.18 1.69 30.65
C PRO A 4 -21.26 2.16 32.11
N GLU A 5 -20.64 3.31 32.38
CA GLU A 5 -20.59 3.92 33.71
C GLU A 5 -21.99 4.33 34.19
N LEU A 6 -22.82 4.82 33.27
CA LEU A 6 -24.20 5.22 33.52
C LEU A 6 -25.17 4.07 33.24
N GLN A 7 -26.14 3.87 34.14
CA GLN A 7 -27.11 2.79 34.02
C GLN A 7 -28.06 3.02 32.84
N GLU A 8 -28.35 4.27 32.54
CA GLU A 8 -29.15 4.75 31.42
C GLU A 8 -28.52 4.45 30.05
N LEU A 9 -27.20 4.24 30.00
CA LEU A 9 -26.46 3.94 28.77
C LEU A 9 -26.29 2.43 28.52
N ARG A 10 -26.77 1.58 29.42
CA ARG A 10 -26.57 0.13 29.28
C ARG A 10 -27.40 -0.42 28.11
N PRO A 11 -26.91 -1.45 27.39
CA PRO A 11 -27.62 -2.03 26.25
C PRO A 11 -29.00 -2.62 26.61
N ASP A 12 -29.19 -3.04 27.86
CA ASP A 12 -30.42 -3.59 28.42
C ASP A 12 -31.35 -2.51 29.02
N HIS A 13 -30.96 -1.24 28.98
CA HIS A 13 -31.78 -0.14 29.49
C HIS A 13 -32.96 0.15 28.55
N VAL A 14 -34.17 -0.06 29.05
CA VAL A 14 -35.40 0.27 28.32
C VAL A 14 -35.80 1.72 28.63
N VAL A 15 -35.65 2.58 27.62
CA VAL A 15 -36.03 4.00 27.73
C VAL A 15 -37.55 4.13 27.79
N LYS A 16 -38.07 4.66 28.90
CA LYS A 16 -39.51 4.90 29.12
C LYS A 16 -39.96 6.34 28.84
N LYS A 17 -39.01 7.25 28.70
CA LYS A 17 -39.25 8.69 28.50
C LYS A 17 -39.09 9.04 27.01
N ALA A 18 -39.86 10.01 26.52
CA ALA A 18 -39.72 10.49 25.15
C ALA A 18 -38.35 11.18 24.95
N VAL A 19 -37.75 11.07 23.76
CA VAL A 19 -36.44 11.67 23.43
C VAL A 19 -36.40 13.18 23.68
N THR A 20 -37.56 13.85 23.58
CA THR A 20 -37.72 15.30 23.82
C THR A 20 -37.83 15.68 25.30
N THR A 21 -37.82 14.72 26.22
CA THR A 21 -37.90 15.01 27.66
C THR A 21 -36.63 15.72 28.10
N GLU A 22 -36.76 16.79 28.89
CA GLU A 22 -35.64 17.59 29.39
C GLU A 22 -34.51 16.74 29.98
N SER A 23 -34.84 15.75 30.83
CA SER A 23 -33.83 14.85 31.41
C SER A 23 -33.05 14.01 30.39
N ILE A 24 -33.63 13.67 29.22
CA ILE A 24 -32.91 12.97 28.15
C ILE A 24 -31.98 13.93 27.41
N ILE A 25 -32.46 15.16 27.15
CA ILE A 25 -31.67 16.19 26.47
C ILE A 25 -30.48 16.61 27.34
N GLU A 26 -30.69 16.83 28.64
CA GLU A 26 -29.62 17.13 29.59
C GLU A 26 -28.58 16.01 29.65
N LEU A 27 -29.02 14.75 29.68
CA LEU A 27 -28.12 13.59 29.64
C LEU A 27 -27.33 13.54 28.33
N ALA A 28 -27.98 13.81 27.19
CA ALA A 28 -27.32 13.88 25.89
C ALA A 28 -26.24 14.98 25.86
N HIS A 29 -26.53 16.16 26.42
CA HIS A 29 -25.54 17.22 26.57
C HIS A 29 -24.38 16.81 27.49
N HIS A 30 -24.66 16.10 28.58
CA HIS A 30 -23.63 15.62 29.49
C HIS A 30 -22.68 14.61 28.82
N VAL A 31 -23.22 13.60 28.12
CA VAL A 31 -22.39 12.56 27.47
C VAL A 31 -21.66 13.07 26.22
N ALA A 32 -22.13 14.16 25.61
CA ALA A 32 -21.44 14.84 24.51
C ALA A 32 -20.39 15.86 25.00
N GLY A 33 -20.21 16.02 26.31
CA GLY A 33 -19.23 16.93 26.90
C GLY A 33 -17.80 16.56 26.53
N CYS A 34 -16.94 17.56 26.28
CA CYS A 34 -15.55 17.35 25.88
C CYS A 34 -14.68 16.64 26.93
N ASN A 35 -15.12 16.65 28.19
CA ASN A 35 -14.47 16.00 29.32
C ASN A 35 -15.11 14.67 29.69
N TYR A 36 -16.17 14.24 28.99
CA TYR A 36 -16.92 13.03 29.35
C TYR A 36 -16.02 11.79 29.38
N GLU A 37 -15.08 11.70 28.45
CA GLU A 37 -14.20 10.54 28.33
C GLU A 37 -13.02 10.57 29.33
N ASN A 38 -12.80 11.67 30.06
CA ASN A 38 -11.68 11.80 30.99
C ASN A 38 -11.79 10.76 32.11
N ASN A 39 -10.71 9.99 32.30
CA ASN A 39 -10.63 8.90 33.29
C ASN A 39 -11.72 7.81 33.13
N THR A 40 -12.32 7.69 31.94
CA THR A 40 -13.27 6.63 31.62
C THR A 40 -12.60 5.50 30.84
N LYS A 41 -13.40 4.48 30.49
CA LYS A 41 -12.96 3.35 29.66
C LYS A 41 -13.20 3.56 28.15
N TRP A 42 -13.77 4.69 27.75
CA TRP A 42 -13.95 5.06 26.34
C TRP A 42 -12.61 5.08 25.60
N GLY A 43 -12.60 4.59 24.36
CA GLY A 43 -11.40 4.52 23.52
C GLY A 43 -10.42 3.41 23.87
N SER A 44 -10.29 3.05 25.15
CA SER A 44 -9.35 2.02 25.61
C SER A 44 -10.00 0.63 25.66
N GLN A 45 -11.22 0.54 26.18
CA GLN A 45 -11.97 -0.71 26.35
C GLN A 45 -13.36 -0.68 25.71
N LEU A 46 -13.93 0.51 25.53
CA LEU A 46 -15.27 0.73 24.99
C LEU A 46 -15.23 1.59 23.72
N GLY A 47 -16.21 1.40 22.84
CA GLY A 47 -16.32 2.17 21.61
C GLY A 47 -15.21 1.90 20.60
N PHE A 48 -14.96 2.90 19.74
CA PHE A 48 -13.84 2.89 18.79
C PHE A 48 -12.51 2.95 19.53
N ARG A 49 -11.55 2.10 19.15
CA ARG A 49 -10.28 1.96 19.87
C ARG A 49 -9.29 3.03 19.46
N TYR A 50 -8.75 3.74 20.46
CA TYR A 50 -7.78 4.81 20.27
C TYR A 50 -6.37 4.26 20.05
N GLY A 51 -5.52 5.08 19.42
CA GLY A 51 -4.09 4.80 19.28
C GLY A 51 -3.65 4.33 17.89
N SER A 52 -4.54 4.36 16.90
CA SER A 52 -4.16 4.18 15.49
C SER A 52 -5.00 5.03 14.55
N VAL A 53 -4.43 5.47 13.44
CA VAL A 53 -5.15 6.16 12.35
C VAL A 53 -6.02 5.22 11.49
N VAL A 54 -6.00 3.91 11.77
CA VAL A 54 -6.93 2.91 11.21
C VAL A 54 -7.79 2.33 12.33
N GLU A 55 -8.60 3.20 12.95
CA GLU A 55 -9.44 2.85 14.09
C GLU A 55 -10.48 1.78 13.73
N ASP A 56 -10.93 1.75 12.47
CA ASP A 56 -11.85 0.74 11.93
C ASP A 56 -11.25 -0.67 12.02
N TYR A 57 -10.07 -0.85 11.45
CA TYR A 57 -9.27 -2.07 11.50
C TYR A 57 -8.92 -2.43 12.95
N PHE A 58 -8.42 -1.46 13.72
CA PHE A 58 -7.94 -1.71 15.07
C PHE A 58 -9.08 -2.08 16.03
N THR A 59 -10.24 -1.45 15.90
CA THR A 59 -11.44 -1.77 16.68
C THR A 59 -11.93 -3.17 16.35
N GLY A 60 -12.08 -3.49 15.06
CA GLY A 60 -12.52 -4.82 14.62
C GLY A 60 -11.57 -5.93 15.10
N TYR A 61 -10.27 -5.70 14.96
CA TYR A 61 -9.21 -6.58 15.49
C TYR A 61 -9.33 -6.81 17.00
N LYS A 62 -9.46 -5.72 17.78
CA LYS A 62 -9.59 -5.81 19.24
C LYS A 62 -10.84 -6.55 19.67
N LEU A 63 -11.97 -6.35 18.99
CA LEU A 63 -13.21 -7.08 19.26
C LEU A 63 -13.05 -8.58 18.97
N GLN A 64 -12.41 -8.95 17.87
CA GLN A 64 -12.18 -10.38 17.59
C GLN A 64 -11.24 -11.02 18.62
N CYS A 65 -10.20 -10.31 19.07
CA CYS A 65 -9.36 -10.77 20.20
C CYS A 65 -10.13 -10.89 21.52
N GLU A 66 -11.25 -10.20 21.68
CA GLU A 66 -12.15 -10.31 22.83
C GLU A 66 -13.20 -11.42 22.67
N GLY A 67 -13.13 -12.20 21.58
CA GLY A 67 -13.97 -13.37 21.32
C GLY A 67 -15.20 -13.09 20.45
N TRP A 68 -15.37 -11.87 19.92
CA TRP A 68 -16.44 -11.55 18.98
C TRP A 68 -16.24 -12.23 17.64
N ARG A 69 -17.34 -12.62 16.99
CA ARG A 69 -17.34 -13.21 15.64
C ARG A 69 -17.99 -12.24 14.66
N SER A 70 -17.34 -12.04 13.53
CA SER A 70 -17.87 -11.24 12.41
C SER A 70 -18.55 -12.14 11.38
N ILE A 71 -19.51 -11.58 10.64
CA ILE A 71 -20.18 -12.26 9.52
C ILE A 71 -19.98 -11.40 8.28
N PHE A 72 -19.45 -11.98 7.21
CA PHE A 72 -19.33 -11.33 5.91
C PHE A 72 -20.49 -11.76 5.02
N CYS A 73 -21.34 -10.81 4.62
CA CYS A 73 -22.46 -11.05 3.71
C CYS A 73 -22.15 -10.44 2.34
N HIS A 74 -22.19 -11.26 1.29
CA HIS A 74 -21.91 -10.85 -0.08
C HIS A 74 -23.14 -11.07 -0.97
N PRO A 75 -24.12 -10.14 -0.97
CA PRO A 75 -25.31 -10.25 -1.81
C PRO A 75 -24.97 -10.05 -3.29
N ASN A 76 -25.74 -10.70 -4.19
CA ASN A 76 -25.57 -10.58 -5.65
C ASN A 76 -25.66 -9.13 -6.15
N ARG A 77 -26.51 -8.31 -5.51
CA ARG A 77 -26.58 -6.87 -5.75
C ARG A 77 -25.77 -6.15 -4.68
N PRO A 78 -24.81 -5.28 -5.05
CA PRO A 78 -24.11 -4.44 -4.09
C PRO A 78 -25.10 -3.66 -3.21
N ALA A 79 -25.05 -3.88 -1.91
CA ALA A 79 -25.89 -3.17 -0.93
C ALA A 79 -25.36 -1.76 -0.64
N PHE A 80 -24.06 -1.55 -0.81
CA PHE A 80 -23.38 -0.27 -0.60
C PHE A 80 -22.52 0.05 -1.82
N LEU A 81 -22.65 1.29 -2.31
CA LEU A 81 -21.82 1.84 -3.39
C LEU A 81 -21.15 3.10 -2.85
N GLY A 82 -19.84 3.20 -3.06
CA GLY A 82 -19.05 4.36 -2.67
C GLY A 82 -18.19 4.83 -3.82
N ASP A 83 -17.86 6.11 -3.83
CA ASP A 83 -16.91 6.67 -4.77
C ASP A 83 -15.48 6.23 -4.42
N VAL A 84 -14.69 5.96 -5.45
CA VAL A 84 -13.27 5.63 -5.33
C VAL A 84 -12.41 6.81 -5.77
N PRO A 85 -11.19 6.95 -5.23
CA PRO A 85 -10.24 7.92 -5.74
C PRO A 85 -9.97 7.69 -7.23
N ILE A 86 -10.18 8.72 -8.05
CA ILE A 86 -9.85 8.70 -9.48
C ILE A 86 -8.42 9.19 -9.76
N SER A 87 -7.84 9.96 -8.84
CA SER A 87 -6.44 10.38 -8.87
C SER A 87 -5.51 9.37 -8.22
N LEU A 88 -4.31 9.16 -8.81
CA LEU A 88 -3.31 8.28 -8.22
C LEU A 88 -2.81 8.84 -6.87
N ILE A 89 -2.64 10.17 -6.75
CA ILE A 89 -2.15 10.75 -5.51
C ILE A 89 -3.12 10.54 -4.35
N ASP A 90 -4.42 10.61 -4.59
CA ASP A 90 -5.43 10.37 -3.55
C ASP A 90 -5.43 8.91 -3.11
N ALA A 91 -5.35 7.97 -4.07
CA ALA A 91 -5.23 6.54 -3.80
C ALA A 91 -3.96 6.21 -2.99
N LEU A 92 -2.82 6.81 -3.34
CA LEU A 92 -1.56 6.61 -2.61
C LEU A 92 -1.57 7.28 -1.24
N SER A 93 -2.17 8.45 -1.11
CA SER A 93 -2.29 9.16 0.18
C SER A 93 -3.17 8.38 1.14
N GLN A 94 -4.29 7.83 0.65
CA GLN A 94 -5.13 6.91 1.41
C GLN A 94 -4.36 5.65 1.82
N THR A 95 -3.67 5.01 0.87
CA THR A 95 -2.86 3.81 1.14
C THR A 95 -1.74 4.08 2.15
N LYS A 96 -1.12 5.27 2.10
CA LYS A 96 -0.09 5.70 3.06
C LYS A 96 -0.68 5.83 4.46
N ARG A 97 -1.86 6.43 4.62
CA ARG A 97 -2.56 6.53 5.92
C ARG A 97 -2.85 5.15 6.48
N TRP A 98 -3.35 4.24 5.65
CA TRP A 98 -3.55 2.83 6.06
C TRP A 98 -2.23 2.20 6.52
N GLY A 99 -1.16 2.38 5.73
CA GLY A 99 0.17 1.89 6.06
C GLY A 99 0.69 2.39 7.41
N ILE A 100 0.56 3.68 7.70
CA ILE A 100 0.94 4.25 9.00
C ILE A 100 0.15 3.60 10.13
N GLY A 101 -1.17 3.50 9.96
CA GLY A 101 -2.04 2.93 10.99
C GLY A 101 -1.76 1.47 11.30
N VAL A 102 -1.59 0.63 10.27
CA VAL A 102 -1.26 -0.79 10.50
C VAL A 102 0.13 -0.97 11.11
N LEU A 103 1.08 -0.07 10.86
CA LEU A 103 2.37 -0.05 11.55
C LEU A 103 2.22 0.37 13.03
N GLU A 104 1.39 1.37 13.33
CA GLU A 104 1.06 1.74 14.72
C GLU A 104 0.50 0.54 15.49
N VAL A 105 -0.40 -0.24 14.88
CA VAL A 105 -0.92 -1.47 15.50
C VAL A 105 0.18 -2.52 15.63
N PHE A 106 1.01 -2.72 14.61
CA PHE A 106 2.10 -3.71 14.60
C PHE A 106 3.14 -3.44 15.71
N PHE A 107 3.55 -2.19 15.90
CA PHE A 107 4.54 -1.81 16.91
C PHE A 107 3.92 -1.51 18.29
N SER A 108 2.60 -1.67 18.44
CA SER A 108 1.94 -1.57 19.74
C SER A 108 2.03 -2.85 20.56
N LYS A 109 1.62 -2.78 21.83
CA LYS A 109 1.42 -3.97 22.70
C LYS A 109 0.34 -4.94 22.18
N TYR A 110 -0.42 -4.55 21.16
CA TYR A 110 -1.47 -5.36 20.54
C TYR A 110 -1.04 -5.91 19.17
N ASN A 111 0.26 -6.12 18.95
CA ASN A 111 0.81 -6.70 17.71
C ASN A 111 0.02 -7.96 17.24
N PRO A 112 -0.48 -8.01 15.99
CA PRO A 112 -1.28 -9.15 15.49
C PRO A 112 -0.55 -10.50 15.44
N VAL A 113 0.77 -10.51 15.24
CA VAL A 113 1.58 -11.75 15.19
C VAL A 113 1.66 -12.42 16.55
N ILE A 114 1.79 -11.66 17.64
CA ILE A 114 1.91 -12.22 19.00
C ILE A 114 0.56 -12.16 19.71
N PHE A 115 0.04 -10.95 19.94
CA PHE A 115 -1.22 -10.76 20.68
C PHE A 115 -2.40 -11.37 19.91
N GLY A 116 -2.47 -11.12 18.61
CA GLY A 116 -3.58 -11.61 17.78
C GLY A 116 -3.63 -13.13 17.67
N THR A 117 -2.48 -13.78 17.44
CA THR A 117 -2.41 -15.25 17.36
C THR A 117 -2.73 -15.91 18.69
N GLN A 118 -2.33 -15.31 19.82
CA GLN A 118 -2.67 -15.80 21.16
C GLN A 118 -4.18 -15.76 21.46
N HIS A 119 -4.88 -14.72 21.01
CA HIS A 119 -6.28 -14.50 21.38
C HIS A 119 -7.30 -15.02 20.36
N MET A 120 -6.95 -15.02 19.06
CA MET A 120 -7.84 -15.45 17.98
C MET A 120 -7.41 -16.76 17.31
N GLY A 121 -6.26 -17.31 17.70
CA GLY A 121 -5.62 -18.45 17.04
C GLY A 121 -4.71 -18.05 15.89
N PHE A 122 -3.84 -18.98 15.50
CA PHE A 122 -2.73 -18.75 14.56
C PHE A 122 -3.18 -18.19 13.20
N VAL A 123 -4.17 -18.82 12.57
CA VAL A 123 -4.64 -18.44 11.22
C VAL A 123 -5.20 -17.02 11.21
N MET A 124 -6.12 -16.72 12.13
CA MET A 124 -6.74 -15.39 12.22
C MET A 124 -5.72 -14.31 12.57
N GLY A 125 -4.82 -14.60 13.51
CA GLY A 125 -3.72 -13.68 13.86
C GLY A 125 -2.84 -13.36 12.64
N LEU A 126 -2.50 -14.35 11.81
CA LEU A 126 -1.75 -14.13 10.58
C LEU A 126 -2.55 -13.34 9.52
N CYS A 127 -3.85 -13.60 9.36
CA CYS A 127 -4.69 -12.82 8.44
C CYS A 127 -4.71 -11.32 8.80
N TYR A 128 -4.78 -11.00 10.10
CA TYR A 128 -4.65 -9.62 10.56
C TYR A 128 -3.22 -9.10 10.35
N ALA A 129 -2.20 -9.88 10.69
CA ALA A 129 -0.80 -9.50 10.53
C ALA A 129 -0.41 -9.19 9.07
N GLN A 130 -1.04 -9.85 8.09
CA GLN A 130 -0.78 -9.61 6.66
C GLN A 130 -0.93 -8.14 6.27
N ASN A 131 -1.91 -7.42 6.83
CA ASN A 131 -2.09 -5.99 6.55
C ASN A 131 -0.91 -5.16 7.08
N CYS A 132 -0.34 -5.55 8.23
CA CYS A 132 0.84 -4.90 8.80
C CYS A 132 2.10 -5.11 7.95
N PHE A 133 2.17 -6.19 7.16
CA PHE A 133 3.29 -6.43 6.26
C PHE A 133 3.24 -5.62 4.96
N TRP A 134 2.11 -4.95 4.66
CA TRP A 134 2.03 -4.09 3.47
C TRP A 134 3.14 -3.03 3.43
N PRO A 135 3.31 -2.15 4.45
CA PRO A 135 4.39 -1.17 4.41
C PRO A 135 5.77 -1.80 4.48
N ILE A 136 5.93 -2.87 5.26
CA ILE A 136 7.21 -3.59 5.43
C ILE A 136 7.70 -4.16 4.09
N SER A 137 6.77 -4.59 3.23
CA SER A 137 7.08 -5.09 1.88
C SER A 137 7.75 -4.05 0.98
N SER A 138 7.72 -2.75 1.32
CA SER A 138 8.45 -1.73 0.57
C SER A 138 9.96 -1.97 0.56
N ILE A 139 10.52 -2.60 1.61
CA ILE A 139 11.95 -2.90 1.71
C ILE A 139 12.38 -3.87 0.60
N PRO A 140 11.87 -5.11 0.52
CA PRO A 140 12.25 -6.01 -0.56
C PRO A 140 11.85 -5.46 -1.93
N ILE A 141 10.68 -4.82 -2.08
CA ILE A 141 10.28 -4.23 -3.36
C ILE A 141 11.32 -3.19 -3.83
N THR A 142 11.79 -2.32 -2.94
CA THR A 142 12.83 -1.33 -3.26
C THR A 142 14.13 -2.01 -3.67
N ILE A 143 14.59 -2.99 -2.90
CA ILE A 143 15.82 -3.74 -3.21
C ILE A 143 15.73 -4.38 -4.61
N TYR A 144 14.66 -5.13 -4.89
CA TYR A 144 14.49 -5.82 -6.17
C TYR A 144 14.21 -4.86 -7.35
N SER A 145 13.77 -3.63 -7.08
CA SER A 145 13.55 -2.62 -8.13
C SER A 145 14.82 -1.90 -8.58
N PHE A 146 15.90 -1.97 -7.80
CA PHE A 146 17.16 -1.28 -8.10
C PHE A 146 18.38 -2.21 -8.18
N LEU A 147 18.51 -3.19 -7.28
CA LEU A 147 19.72 -4.01 -7.17
C LEU A 147 20.00 -4.85 -8.44
N PRO A 148 19.04 -5.62 -8.99
CA PRO A 148 19.25 -6.36 -10.25
C PRO A 148 19.65 -5.46 -11.44
N GLN A 149 19.08 -4.26 -11.50
CA GLN A 149 19.27 -3.30 -12.57
C GLN A 149 20.65 -2.65 -12.48
N ILE A 150 21.05 -2.22 -11.28
CA ILE A 150 22.38 -1.66 -11.03
C ILE A 150 23.47 -2.72 -11.28
N THR A 151 23.25 -3.96 -10.85
CA THR A 151 24.21 -5.04 -11.09
C THR A 151 24.30 -5.39 -12.59
N LEU A 152 23.18 -5.34 -13.34
CA LEU A 152 23.18 -5.47 -14.80
C LEU A 152 24.01 -4.38 -15.47
N LEU A 153 23.89 -3.13 -15.01
CA LEU A 153 24.65 -1.98 -15.49
C LEU A 153 26.14 -2.08 -15.18
N ASN A 154 26.54 -2.78 -14.12
CA ASN A 154 27.96 -2.97 -13.77
C ASN A 154 28.52 -4.33 -14.21
N GLY A 155 27.69 -5.20 -14.78
CA GLY A 155 28.12 -6.51 -15.29
C GLY A 155 28.33 -7.54 -14.19
N VAL A 156 27.84 -7.26 -12.99
CA VAL A 156 27.91 -8.14 -11.83
C VAL A 156 26.76 -9.14 -11.90
N CYS A 157 27.08 -10.42 -11.84
CA CYS A 157 26.10 -11.50 -11.90
C CYS A 157 25.71 -11.90 -10.48
N ILE A 158 24.45 -11.68 -10.09
CA ILE A 158 23.93 -12.02 -8.75
C ILE A 158 22.97 -13.22 -8.74
N PHE A 159 22.67 -13.77 -9.92
CA PHE A 159 21.80 -14.94 -10.09
C PHE A 159 22.57 -16.11 -10.72
N PRO A 160 22.09 -17.37 -10.55
CA PRO A 160 22.65 -18.52 -11.25
C PRO A 160 22.59 -18.34 -12.77
N LYS A 161 23.53 -18.97 -13.47
CA LYS A 161 23.52 -19.00 -14.93
C LYS A 161 22.32 -19.79 -15.42
N ALA A 162 21.82 -19.45 -16.60
CA ALA A 162 20.69 -20.17 -17.23
C ALA A 162 20.98 -21.68 -17.46
N THR A 163 22.27 -22.06 -17.55
CA THR A 163 22.75 -23.43 -17.70
C THR A 163 22.88 -24.19 -16.39
N ASP A 164 22.75 -23.53 -15.24
CA ASP A 164 22.82 -24.15 -13.92
C ASP A 164 21.50 -24.88 -13.60
N THR A 165 21.56 -26.09 -13.04
CA THR A 165 20.38 -26.82 -12.56
C THR A 165 19.57 -25.98 -11.55
N TRP A 166 20.23 -25.18 -10.71
CA TRP A 166 19.55 -24.31 -9.75
C TRP A 166 18.70 -23.23 -10.40
N PHE A 167 18.99 -22.82 -11.64
CA PHE A 167 18.16 -21.86 -12.37
C PHE A 167 16.72 -22.35 -12.54
N LEU A 168 16.51 -23.66 -12.70
CA LEU A 168 15.17 -24.25 -12.82
C LEU A 168 14.31 -24.00 -11.57
N LEU A 169 14.92 -23.94 -10.38
CA LEU A 169 14.21 -23.60 -9.14
C LEU A 169 13.66 -22.17 -9.19
N TYR A 170 14.45 -21.20 -9.68
CA TYR A 170 14.02 -19.81 -9.81
C TYR A 170 12.87 -19.67 -10.82
N VAL A 171 12.95 -20.38 -11.95
CA VAL A 171 11.88 -20.42 -12.95
C VAL A 171 10.61 -21.02 -12.35
N PHE A 172 10.71 -22.14 -11.63
CA PHE A 172 9.57 -22.79 -10.97
C PHE A 172 8.91 -21.87 -9.94
N LEU A 173 9.69 -21.22 -9.07
CA LEU A 173 9.17 -20.30 -8.05
C LEU A 173 8.49 -19.09 -8.68
N PHE A 174 9.10 -18.49 -9.71
CA PHE A 174 8.54 -17.34 -10.41
C PHE A 174 7.23 -17.69 -11.11
N LEU A 175 7.23 -18.74 -11.94
CA LEU A 175 6.05 -19.18 -12.66
C LEU A 175 4.95 -19.66 -11.71
N GLY A 176 5.30 -20.41 -10.67
CA GLY A 176 4.36 -20.88 -9.66
C GLY A 176 3.65 -19.74 -8.95
N ALA A 177 4.40 -18.74 -8.46
CA ALA A 177 3.83 -17.59 -7.78
C ALA A 177 2.91 -16.76 -8.70
N TYR A 178 3.37 -16.40 -9.91
CA TYR A 178 2.57 -15.60 -10.84
C TYR A 178 1.38 -16.37 -11.43
N ALA A 179 1.53 -17.67 -11.70
CA ALA A 179 0.44 -18.49 -12.23
C ALA A 179 -0.64 -18.72 -11.18
N GLN A 180 -0.27 -18.97 -9.92
CA GLN A 180 -1.21 -19.11 -8.82
C GLN A 180 -2.00 -17.80 -8.60
N ASP A 181 -1.30 -16.67 -8.50
CA ASP A 181 -1.94 -15.38 -8.29
C ASP A 181 -2.88 -15.02 -9.47
N CYS A 182 -2.46 -15.27 -10.71
CA CYS A 182 -3.31 -15.10 -11.88
C CYS A 182 -4.54 -16.03 -11.83
N TYR A 183 -4.35 -17.30 -11.47
CA TYR A 183 -5.42 -18.27 -11.35
C TYR A 183 -6.45 -17.85 -10.31
N ASP A 184 -6.02 -17.36 -9.14
CA ASP A 184 -6.91 -16.87 -8.09
C ASP A 184 -7.79 -15.72 -8.60
N PHE A 185 -7.21 -14.76 -9.32
CA PHE A 185 -7.98 -13.68 -9.96
C PHE A 185 -9.08 -14.21 -10.90
N LEU A 186 -8.76 -15.20 -11.73
CA LEU A 186 -9.72 -15.78 -12.68
C LEU A 186 -10.79 -16.60 -11.97
N LEU A 187 -10.41 -17.36 -10.94
CA LEU A 187 -11.30 -18.18 -10.13
C LEU A 187 -12.40 -17.33 -9.48
N PHE A 188 -12.06 -16.11 -9.04
CA PHE A 188 -13.01 -15.15 -8.46
C PHE A 188 -13.67 -14.23 -9.51
N GLY A 189 -13.67 -14.62 -10.79
CA GLY A 189 -14.39 -13.91 -11.86
C GLY A 189 -13.78 -12.56 -12.27
N SER A 190 -12.51 -12.33 -11.95
CA SER A 190 -11.76 -11.17 -12.43
C SER A 190 -11.22 -11.40 -13.85
N SER A 191 -10.50 -10.41 -14.40
CA SER A 191 -9.91 -10.49 -15.75
C SER A 191 -8.39 -10.44 -15.68
N TYR A 192 -7.73 -10.98 -16.71
CA TYR A 192 -6.27 -10.85 -16.89
C TYR A 192 -5.79 -9.39 -16.83
N LYS A 193 -6.58 -8.45 -17.38
CA LYS A 193 -6.28 -7.02 -17.30
C LYS A 193 -6.28 -6.50 -15.86
N ARG A 194 -7.20 -6.97 -15.02
CA ARG A 194 -7.27 -6.59 -13.60
C ARG A 194 -6.10 -7.19 -12.82
N TRP A 195 -5.78 -8.46 -13.05
CA TRP A 195 -4.60 -9.10 -12.46
C TRP A 195 -3.31 -8.36 -12.81
N TRP A 196 -3.09 -8.05 -14.10
CA TRP A 196 -1.90 -7.33 -14.52
C TRP A 196 -1.83 -5.91 -13.94
N ASN A 197 -2.97 -5.22 -13.83
CA ASN A 197 -3.03 -3.93 -13.15
C ASN A 197 -2.72 -4.04 -11.64
N ASP A 198 -3.05 -5.17 -11.01
CA ASP A 198 -2.69 -5.43 -9.61
C ASP A 198 -1.17 -5.54 -9.43
N GLN A 199 -0.48 -6.24 -10.34
CA GLN A 199 0.99 -6.29 -10.35
C GLN A 199 1.63 -4.89 -10.48
N ARG A 200 1.04 -4.05 -11.34
CA ARG A 200 1.51 -2.66 -11.54
C ARG A 200 1.30 -1.82 -10.28
N ILE A 201 0.11 -1.86 -9.69
CA ILE A 201 -0.19 -1.03 -8.52
C ILE A 201 0.57 -1.52 -7.28
N LEU A 202 0.90 -2.81 -7.19
CA LEU A 202 1.77 -3.35 -6.14
C LEU A 202 3.14 -2.70 -6.17
N LEU A 203 3.80 -2.63 -7.33
CA LEU A 203 5.10 -1.96 -7.49
C LEU A 203 5.00 -0.47 -7.17
N ILE A 204 3.96 0.21 -7.68
CA ILE A 204 3.75 1.63 -7.39
C ILE A 204 3.57 1.83 -5.89
N ARG A 205 2.66 1.12 -5.22
CA ARG A 205 2.42 1.23 -3.76
C ARG A 205 3.67 0.94 -2.96
N GLY A 206 4.41 -0.13 -3.29
CA GLY A 206 5.66 -0.52 -2.66
C GLY A 206 6.70 0.61 -2.67
N LEU A 207 6.94 1.20 -3.83
CA LEU A 207 7.88 2.31 -4.04
C LEU A 207 7.30 3.69 -3.72
N SER A 208 6.10 3.77 -3.11
CA SER A 208 5.46 5.04 -2.77
C SER A 208 4.80 4.97 -1.40
N ALA A 209 3.49 4.76 -1.33
CA ALA A 209 2.69 4.77 -0.13
C ALA A 209 3.27 3.91 1.00
N TYR A 210 3.72 2.69 0.68
CA TYR A 210 4.31 1.76 1.66
C TYR A 210 5.66 2.26 2.17
N LEU A 211 6.56 2.65 1.27
CA LEU A 211 7.87 3.22 1.62
C LEU A 211 7.72 4.49 2.48
N PHE A 212 6.85 5.41 2.08
CA PHE A 212 6.61 6.66 2.79
C PHE A 212 5.89 6.44 4.13
N ALA A 213 4.98 5.48 4.22
CA ALA A 213 4.35 5.10 5.47
C ALA A 213 5.37 4.52 6.46
N LEU A 214 6.25 3.64 5.98
CA LEU A 214 7.32 3.05 6.78
C LEU A 214 8.28 4.13 7.30
N VAL A 215 8.77 5.00 6.42
CA VAL A 215 9.66 6.11 6.80
C VAL A 215 8.98 7.06 7.78
N GLU A 216 7.74 7.48 7.52
CA GLU A 216 7.03 8.40 8.41
C GLU A 216 6.79 7.78 9.78
N HIS A 217 6.38 6.51 9.83
CA HIS A 217 6.20 5.79 11.09
C HIS A 217 7.52 5.68 11.87
N THR A 218 8.63 5.33 11.21
CA THR A 218 9.95 5.30 11.85
C THR A 218 10.34 6.66 12.41
N ILE A 219 10.11 7.76 11.68
CA ILE A 219 10.37 9.12 12.14
C ILE A 219 9.51 9.45 13.38
N LYS A 220 8.23 9.06 13.39
CA LYS A 220 7.35 9.21 14.56
C LYS A 220 7.87 8.43 15.78
N CYS A 221 8.33 7.20 15.59
CA CYS A 221 8.93 6.40 16.66
C CYS A 221 10.19 7.03 17.26
N LEU A 222 10.92 7.85 16.47
CA LEU A 222 12.08 8.61 16.93
C LEU A 222 11.71 9.94 17.61
N GLY A 223 10.41 10.25 17.77
CA GLY A 223 9.93 11.47 18.43
C GLY A 223 10.06 12.74 17.58
N ILE A 224 10.32 12.60 16.28
CA ILE A 224 10.41 13.75 15.36
C ILE A 224 9.01 14.06 14.83
N ALA A 225 8.62 15.34 14.92
CA ALA A 225 7.33 15.80 14.42
C ALA A 225 7.22 15.57 12.90
N THR A 226 6.26 14.76 12.48
CA THR A 226 5.90 14.58 11.07
C THR A 226 4.78 15.51 10.68
N GLN A 227 4.61 15.77 9.38
CA GLN A 227 3.43 16.52 8.90
C GLN A 227 2.13 15.86 9.36
N GLY A 228 1.14 16.69 9.72
CA GLY A 228 -0.14 16.25 10.25
C GLY A 228 -1.01 15.48 9.25
N PHE A 229 -2.16 15.01 9.73
CA PHE A 229 -3.13 14.25 8.96
C PHE A 229 -3.69 15.06 7.78
N ASN A 230 -3.36 14.68 6.54
CA ASN A 230 -3.99 15.24 5.35
C ASN A 230 -5.22 14.40 4.95
N VAL A 231 -6.39 15.02 4.97
CA VAL A 231 -7.65 14.41 4.52
C VAL A 231 -7.58 14.19 3.00
N THR A 232 -7.97 13.00 2.54
CA THR A 232 -8.09 12.72 1.10
C THR A 232 -9.18 13.60 0.50
N SER A 233 -8.87 14.34 -0.57
CA SER A 233 -9.86 15.15 -1.27
C SER A 233 -10.90 14.23 -1.91
N LYS A 234 -12.18 14.61 -1.79
CA LYS A 234 -13.29 13.99 -2.54
C LYS A 234 -13.79 14.91 -3.66
N VAL A 235 -13.14 16.05 -3.87
CA VAL A 235 -13.52 16.99 -4.92
C VAL A 235 -13.07 16.40 -6.25
N GLN A 236 -14.03 16.13 -7.14
CA GLN A 236 -13.77 15.67 -8.49
C GLN A 236 -13.82 16.85 -9.46
N ASP A 237 -12.76 17.02 -10.26
CA ASP A 237 -12.78 17.93 -11.40
C ASP A 237 -13.51 17.24 -12.58
N ASP A 238 -14.46 17.92 -13.23
CA ASP A 238 -15.25 17.37 -14.34
C ASP A 238 -14.36 16.95 -15.52
N GLU A 239 -13.23 17.63 -15.74
CA GLU A 239 -12.27 17.21 -16.77
C GLU A 239 -11.52 15.94 -16.38
N GLN A 240 -11.28 15.76 -15.09
CA GLN A 240 -10.66 14.58 -14.50
C GLN A 240 -11.54 13.35 -14.70
N ARG A 241 -12.83 13.49 -14.38
CA ARG A 241 -13.83 12.45 -14.56
C ARG A 241 -13.98 12.03 -16.03
N LYS A 242 -14.02 13.00 -16.95
CA LYS A 242 -14.04 12.72 -18.40
C LYS A 242 -12.83 11.89 -18.87
N ARG A 243 -11.63 12.16 -18.34
CA ARG A 243 -10.43 11.38 -18.67
C ARG A 243 -10.50 9.95 -18.12
N TYR A 244 -11.02 9.80 -16.90
CA TYR A 244 -11.27 8.49 -16.29
C TYR A 244 -12.26 7.66 -17.12
N ASP A 245 -13.40 8.25 -17.50
CA ASP A 245 -14.45 7.60 -18.29
C ASP A 245 -13.97 7.20 -19.70
N GLN A 246 -12.99 7.92 -20.26
CA GLN A 246 -12.32 7.58 -21.52
C GLN A 246 -11.33 6.41 -21.42
N GLY A 247 -11.20 5.78 -20.25
CA GLY A 247 -10.37 4.59 -20.03
C GLY A 247 -8.87 4.86 -19.88
N ARG A 248 -8.46 6.12 -19.63
CA ARG A 248 -7.07 6.46 -19.32
C ARG A 248 -6.77 6.06 -17.87
N LEU A 249 -5.97 5.00 -17.71
CA LEU A 249 -5.97 4.15 -16.50
C LEU A 249 -5.40 4.78 -15.22
N MET A 250 -4.53 5.80 -15.30
CA MET A 250 -3.87 6.40 -14.14
C MET A 250 -3.61 7.88 -14.34
N GLU A 251 -3.84 8.69 -13.31
CA GLU A 251 -3.65 10.13 -13.36
C GLU A 251 -2.50 10.58 -12.47
N PHE A 252 -1.51 11.23 -13.09
CA PHE A 252 -0.26 11.62 -12.44
C PHE A 252 -0.10 13.14 -12.27
N GLY A 253 -1.12 13.92 -12.65
CA GLY A 253 -1.03 15.38 -12.83
C GLY A 253 -0.56 16.17 -11.60
N ASP A 254 -0.85 15.68 -10.41
CA ASP A 254 -0.49 16.35 -9.16
C ASP A 254 0.92 15.98 -8.72
N HIS A 255 1.76 16.99 -8.48
CA HIS A 255 3.11 16.74 -8.00
C HIS A 255 3.09 16.16 -6.58
N SER A 256 3.74 15.01 -6.40
CA SER A 256 3.95 14.40 -5.09
C SER A 256 5.35 13.78 -4.99
N PRO A 257 6.05 13.95 -3.86
CA PRO A 257 7.28 13.21 -3.56
C PRO A 257 7.09 11.69 -3.64
N MET A 258 5.89 11.18 -3.37
CA MET A 258 5.56 9.75 -3.48
C MET A 258 5.69 9.21 -4.91
N PHE A 259 5.71 10.08 -5.92
CA PHE A 259 5.88 9.66 -7.31
C PHE A 259 7.34 9.44 -7.70
N VAL A 260 8.28 10.02 -6.95
CA VAL A 260 9.70 10.01 -7.29
C VAL A 260 10.30 8.60 -7.29
N PRO A 261 10.12 7.72 -6.27
CA PRO A 261 10.88 6.48 -6.23
C PRO A 261 10.44 5.48 -7.31
N PHE A 262 9.14 5.33 -7.59
CA PHE A 262 8.68 4.45 -8.67
C PHE A 262 9.02 5.01 -10.06
N THR A 263 9.04 6.34 -10.23
CA THR A 263 9.45 6.96 -11.48
C THR A 263 10.95 6.76 -11.70
N THR A 264 11.76 6.90 -10.65
CA THR A 264 13.20 6.61 -10.66
C THR A 264 13.45 5.14 -11.01
N ALA A 265 12.76 4.21 -10.36
CA ALA A 265 12.87 2.78 -10.67
C ALA A 265 12.49 2.46 -12.12
N SER A 266 11.46 3.12 -12.66
CA SER A 266 11.08 2.98 -14.06
C SER A 266 12.22 3.43 -14.99
N ILE A 267 12.78 4.62 -14.76
CA ILE A 267 13.92 5.12 -15.54
C ILE A 267 15.13 4.18 -15.46
N VAL A 268 15.47 3.70 -14.27
CA VAL A 268 16.58 2.75 -14.05
C VAL A 268 16.34 1.43 -14.77
N ASN A 269 15.13 0.88 -14.73
CA ASN A 269 14.77 -0.34 -15.46
C ASN A 269 14.95 -0.16 -16.98
N LEU A 270 14.52 0.97 -17.53
CA LEU A 270 14.67 1.26 -18.97
C LEU A 270 16.14 1.40 -19.38
N PHE A 271 16.95 2.11 -18.59
CA PHE A 271 18.38 2.24 -18.84
C PHE A 271 19.10 0.89 -18.74
N ALA A 272 18.82 0.12 -17.68
CA ALA A 272 19.42 -1.19 -17.47
C ALA A 272 19.05 -2.17 -18.58
N LEU A 273 17.80 -2.18 -19.05
CA LEU A 273 17.38 -3.01 -20.18
C LEU A 273 18.11 -2.61 -21.47
N THR A 274 18.20 -1.31 -21.76
CA THR A 274 18.86 -0.80 -22.97
C THR A 274 20.34 -1.19 -22.99
N ILE A 275 21.07 -0.95 -21.89
CA ILE A 275 22.48 -1.29 -21.75
C ILE A 275 22.67 -2.81 -21.73
N GLY A 276 21.78 -3.55 -21.07
CA GLY A 276 21.78 -5.01 -21.05
C GLY A 276 21.70 -5.60 -22.47
N ILE A 277 20.79 -5.11 -23.30
CA ILE A 277 20.68 -5.51 -24.72
C ILE A 277 21.95 -5.17 -25.49
N ILE A 278 22.50 -3.96 -25.33
CA ILE A 278 23.76 -3.57 -25.99
C ILE A 278 24.91 -4.51 -25.60
N ARG A 279 25.02 -4.87 -24.31
CA ARG A 279 26.05 -5.81 -23.83
C ARG A 279 25.88 -7.20 -24.43
N MET A 280 24.64 -7.68 -24.53
CA MET A 280 24.33 -8.96 -25.17
C MET A 280 24.76 -8.96 -26.65
N LEU A 281 24.49 -7.87 -27.38
CA LEU A 281 24.92 -7.73 -28.77
C LEU A 281 26.45 -7.66 -28.92
N ASN A 282 27.15 -7.12 -27.93
CA ASN A 282 28.61 -7.03 -27.89
C ASN A 282 29.31 -8.31 -27.38
N GLY A 283 28.64 -9.46 -27.43
CA GLY A 283 29.25 -10.76 -27.13
C GLY A 283 29.39 -11.11 -25.64
N TRP A 284 28.74 -10.36 -24.74
CA TRP A 284 28.65 -10.76 -23.34
C TRP A 284 27.75 -12.00 -23.21
N SER A 285 28.15 -12.95 -22.36
CA SER A 285 27.45 -14.23 -22.19
C SER A 285 26.00 -14.02 -21.71
N LEU A 286 25.05 -14.29 -22.60
CA LEU A 286 23.60 -14.22 -22.35
C LEU A 286 23.19 -15.06 -21.14
N GLU A 287 23.83 -16.21 -20.97
CA GLU A 287 23.57 -17.15 -19.87
C GLU A 287 23.84 -16.54 -18.48
N LYS A 288 24.74 -15.55 -18.37
CA LYS A 288 25.11 -14.93 -17.10
C LYS A 288 24.18 -13.79 -16.68
N LEU A 289 23.66 -13.04 -17.65
CA LEU A 289 22.86 -11.83 -17.40
C LEU A 289 21.36 -12.04 -17.63
N PHE A 290 20.94 -13.23 -18.08
CA PHE A 290 19.56 -13.54 -18.46
C PHE A 290 18.52 -13.10 -17.42
N VAL A 291 18.72 -13.48 -16.15
CA VAL A 291 17.75 -13.18 -15.07
C VAL A 291 17.61 -11.67 -14.86
N GLN A 292 18.72 -10.93 -14.87
CA GLN A 292 18.68 -9.49 -14.64
C GLN A 292 18.01 -8.75 -15.80
N VAL A 293 18.29 -9.17 -17.05
CA VAL A 293 17.62 -8.64 -18.24
C VAL A 293 16.13 -8.97 -18.21
N PHE A 294 15.76 -10.18 -17.78
CA PHE A 294 14.37 -10.58 -17.62
C PHE A 294 13.64 -9.72 -16.57
N ILE A 295 14.24 -9.53 -15.38
CA ILE A 295 13.68 -8.66 -14.33
C ILE A 295 13.51 -7.22 -14.84
N ALA A 296 14.52 -6.66 -15.51
CA ALA A 296 14.45 -5.31 -16.08
C ALA A 296 13.34 -5.22 -17.14
N THR A 297 13.15 -6.27 -17.95
CA THR A 297 12.07 -6.35 -18.94
C THR A 297 10.69 -6.33 -18.26
N ILE A 298 10.47 -7.17 -17.25
CA ILE A 298 9.21 -7.17 -16.48
C ILE A 298 8.98 -5.81 -15.82
N GLY A 299 10.03 -5.18 -15.28
CA GLY A 299 9.98 -3.82 -14.75
C GLY A 299 9.52 -2.80 -15.79
N VAL A 300 10.10 -2.82 -16.99
CA VAL A 300 9.70 -1.94 -18.10
C VAL A 300 8.24 -2.17 -18.51
N VAL A 301 7.79 -3.41 -18.67
CA VAL A 301 6.41 -3.71 -19.10
C VAL A 301 5.39 -3.28 -18.03
N ASN A 302 5.71 -3.44 -16.75
CA ASN A 302 4.86 -2.98 -15.65
C ASN A 302 4.85 -1.46 -15.51
N SER A 303 5.98 -0.79 -15.77
CA SER A 303 6.11 0.67 -15.75
C SER A 303 5.54 1.38 -16.99
N TRP A 304 4.90 0.66 -17.91
CA TRP A 304 4.33 1.27 -19.13
C TRP A 304 3.46 2.52 -18.87
N PRO A 305 2.50 2.53 -17.93
CA PRO A 305 1.70 3.72 -17.64
C PRO A 305 2.54 4.91 -17.14
N VAL A 306 3.68 4.64 -16.49
CA VAL A 306 4.60 5.68 -16.02
C VAL A 306 5.32 6.31 -17.21
N TYR A 307 5.85 5.52 -18.16
CA TYR A 307 6.47 6.06 -19.37
C TYR A 307 5.49 6.85 -20.24
N GLU A 308 4.27 6.32 -20.39
CA GLU A 308 3.19 7.02 -21.08
C GLU A 308 2.92 8.38 -20.43
N ALA A 309 2.84 8.43 -19.10
CA ALA A 309 2.65 9.67 -18.36
C ALA A 309 3.83 10.63 -18.42
N MET A 310 5.06 10.14 -18.57
CA MET A 310 6.26 11.00 -18.66
C MET A 310 6.42 11.62 -20.06
N VAL A 311 6.25 10.81 -21.10
CA VAL A 311 6.68 11.12 -22.47
C VAL A 311 5.51 11.35 -23.44
N LEU A 312 4.50 10.48 -23.41
CA LEU A 312 3.47 10.44 -24.45
C LEU A 312 2.27 11.35 -24.15
N ARG A 313 1.98 11.61 -22.87
CA ARG A 313 0.86 12.47 -22.46
C ARG A 313 1.21 13.94 -22.55
N SER A 314 0.28 14.72 -23.10
CA SER A 314 0.29 16.19 -23.13
C SER A 314 -0.87 16.82 -22.36
N ASP A 315 -1.76 16.01 -21.78
CA ASP A 315 -2.91 16.46 -20.99
C ASP A 315 -2.54 16.74 -19.52
N LYS A 316 -3.53 17.22 -18.73
CA LYS A 316 -3.35 17.51 -17.30
C LYS A 316 -2.99 16.30 -16.43
N GLY A 317 -3.15 15.06 -16.93
CA GLY A 317 -2.75 13.86 -16.16
C GLY A 317 -1.34 13.37 -16.48
N ARG A 318 -0.57 14.14 -17.26
CA ARG A 318 0.88 13.94 -17.47
C ARG A 318 1.63 14.04 -16.15
N MET A 319 2.69 13.24 -16.01
CA MET A 319 3.62 13.34 -14.89
C MET A 319 4.26 14.74 -14.82
N PRO A 320 4.26 15.42 -13.66
CA PRO A 320 4.86 16.73 -13.48
C PRO A 320 6.34 16.75 -13.87
N VAL A 321 6.75 17.77 -14.62
CA VAL A 321 8.13 17.95 -15.08
C VAL A 321 9.11 17.93 -13.90
N LYS A 322 8.74 18.53 -12.77
CA LYS A 322 9.54 18.51 -11.54
C LYS A 322 9.82 17.08 -11.06
N THR A 323 8.81 16.21 -11.04
CA THR A 323 8.96 14.80 -10.67
C THR A 323 9.87 14.07 -11.66
N ILE A 324 9.70 14.31 -12.95
CA ILE A 324 10.53 13.73 -14.02
C ILE A 324 12.00 14.10 -13.81
N VAL A 325 12.30 15.39 -13.67
CA VAL A 325 13.68 15.90 -13.51
C VAL A 325 14.35 15.30 -12.26
N ILE A 326 13.67 15.35 -11.10
CA ILE A 326 14.21 14.77 -9.86
C ILE A 326 14.49 13.28 -10.03
N SER A 327 13.55 12.54 -10.62
CA SER A 327 13.68 11.09 -10.80
C SER A 327 14.80 10.73 -11.78
N PHE A 328 15.01 11.52 -12.84
CA PHE A 328 16.14 11.35 -13.75
C PHE A 328 17.47 11.64 -13.05
N SER A 329 17.57 12.71 -12.28
CA SER A 329 18.79 13.04 -11.53
C SER A 329 19.14 11.94 -10.52
N LEU A 330 18.16 11.42 -9.78
CA LEU A 330 18.35 10.30 -8.86
C LEU A 330 18.74 9.01 -9.59
N ALA A 331 18.10 8.70 -10.72
CA ALA A 331 18.45 7.53 -11.51
C ALA A 331 19.90 7.60 -12.01
N PHE A 332 20.34 8.77 -12.47
CA PHE A 332 21.72 9.00 -12.90
C PHE A 332 22.70 8.87 -11.75
N ALA A 333 22.38 9.44 -10.58
CA ALA A 333 23.21 9.32 -9.38
C ALA A 333 23.33 7.86 -8.90
N LEU A 334 22.23 7.09 -8.92
CA LEU A 334 22.23 5.67 -8.55
C LEU A 334 23.03 4.83 -9.55
N CYS A 335 22.79 5.01 -10.85
CA CYS A 335 23.48 4.25 -11.89
C CYS A 335 24.97 4.59 -11.96
N GLY A 336 25.30 5.89 -11.91
CA GLY A 336 26.69 6.37 -11.98
C GLY A 336 27.46 6.13 -10.68
N GLY A 337 26.85 6.36 -9.51
CA GLY A 337 27.45 6.12 -8.21
C GLY A 337 27.81 4.66 -7.97
N ALA A 338 26.98 3.73 -8.46
CA ALA A 338 27.26 2.31 -8.35
C ALA A 338 28.51 1.87 -9.13
N SER A 339 28.83 2.53 -10.25
CA SER A 339 30.05 2.25 -11.02
C SER A 339 31.35 2.65 -10.32
N PHE A 340 31.29 3.38 -9.21
CA PHE A 340 32.45 3.70 -8.38
C PHE A 340 32.62 2.75 -7.18
N VAL A 341 31.61 1.93 -6.87
CA VAL A 341 31.58 1.07 -5.67
C VAL A 341 31.67 -0.42 -6.02
N LEU A 342 31.14 -0.82 -7.18
CA LEU A 342 31.22 -2.17 -7.76
C LEU A 342 32.32 -2.20 -8.83
#